data_AF-A0A151ASR8-F1
#
_entry.id   AF-A0A151ASR8-F1
#
_cell.length_a   1.000
_cell.length_b   1.000
_cell.length_c   1.000
_cell.angle_alpha   90.00
_cell.angle_beta   90.00
_cell.angle_gamma   90.00
#
_symmetry.space_group_name_H-M   'P 1'
#
loop_
_entity.id
_entity.type
_entity.pdbx_description
1 polymer ?
#
loop_
_entity_poly.entity_id
_entity_poly.type
_entity_poly.pdbx_seq_one_letter_code
_entity_poly.pdbx_strand_id
1 'polypeptide(L)'
;MSIIGPRPILWNQFDLIEERGKYGVNDIYQGLTGWTQINKKDEIYAKAKFDSEYVNKMGIAFDTFIFIKSIQVVISNKGIREGYNNMNI
;
A
#
# COMPACT_ATOMS: atom_id res chain seq x y z
N MET A 1 -3.43 5.42 -12.70
CA MET A 1 -3.78 4.50 -11.58
C MET A 1 -3.87 3.08 -12.13
N SER A 2 -3.54 2.10 -11.31
CA SER A 2 -3.51 0.66 -11.61
C SER A 2 -4.33 -0.13 -10.58
N ILE A 3 -4.59 -1.41 -10.84
CA ILE A 3 -5.15 -2.31 -9.82
C ILE A 3 -4.11 -2.58 -8.73
N ILE A 4 -2.86 -2.81 -9.14
CA ILE A 4 -1.73 -3.19 -8.27
C ILE A 4 -0.64 -2.13 -8.40
N GLY A 5 -0.18 -1.62 -7.26
CA GLY A 5 0.84 -0.60 -7.20
C GLY A 5 0.95 0.04 -5.82
N PRO A 6 1.85 1.01 -5.63
CA PRO A 6 1.96 1.76 -4.40
C PRO A 6 0.66 2.50 -4.09
N ARG A 7 0.28 2.57 -2.82
CA ARG A 7 -0.95 3.26 -2.42
C ARG A 7 -0.81 4.78 -2.64
N PRO A 8 -1.87 5.48 -3.06
CA PRO A 8 -1.89 6.94 -3.12
C PRO A 8 -1.44 7.60 -1.82
N ILE A 9 -0.64 8.66 -1.94
CA ILE A 9 -0.10 9.40 -0.79
C ILE A 9 -1.14 10.42 -0.34
N LEU A 10 -1.28 10.61 0.98
CA LEU A 10 -2.03 11.73 1.51
C LEU A 10 -1.22 13.01 1.35
N TRP A 11 -1.90 14.13 1.10
CA TRP A 11 -1.26 15.43 0.84
C TRP A 11 -0.40 15.96 2.02
N ASN A 12 -0.65 15.48 3.24
CA ASN A 12 0.13 15.82 4.45
C ASN A 12 1.34 14.87 4.69
N GLN A 13 1.58 13.96 3.74
CA GLN A 13 2.59 12.92 3.63
C GLN A 13 4.05 13.30 3.39
N PHE A 14 4.55 14.50 3.74
CA PHE A 14 5.80 15.01 3.14
C PHE A 14 7.01 14.07 3.29
N ASP A 15 7.25 13.54 4.48
CA ASP A 15 8.35 12.60 4.74
C ASP A 15 8.23 11.32 3.89
N LEU A 16 7.00 10.85 3.65
CA LEU A 16 6.76 9.66 2.83
C LEU A 16 7.00 9.96 1.34
N ILE A 17 6.64 11.16 0.87
CA ILE A 17 6.88 11.59 -0.51
C ILE A 17 8.39 11.65 -0.78
N GLU A 18 9.14 12.26 0.13
CA GLU A 18 10.60 12.37 0.03
C GLU A 18 11.25 10.98 0.07
N GLU A 19 10.86 10.14 1.02
CA GLU A 19 11.45 8.81 1.16
C GLU A 19 11.14 7.91 -0.05
N ARG A 20 9.91 7.96 -0.59
CA ARG A 20 9.55 7.27 -1.84
C ARG A 20 10.32 7.79 -3.06
N GLY A 21 10.59 9.10 -3.08
CA GLY A 21 11.35 9.74 -4.16
C GLY A 21 12.75 9.17 -4.33
N LYS A 22 13.39 8.77 -3.22
CA LYS A 22 14.73 8.14 -3.24
C LYS A 22 14.79 6.83 -4.03
N TYR A 23 13.64 6.16 -4.20
CA TYR A 23 13.56 4.84 -4.83
C TYR A 23 12.73 4.83 -6.13
N GLY A 24 12.39 6.00 -6.70
CA GLY A 24 11.60 6.09 -7.93
C GLY A 24 10.14 5.62 -7.81
N VAL A 25 9.64 5.48 -6.58
CA VAL A 25 8.25 5.02 -6.33
C VAL A 25 7.23 6.04 -6.82
N ASN A 26 7.59 7.33 -6.84
CA ASN A 26 6.70 8.42 -7.27
C ASN A 26 6.49 8.45 -8.79
N ASP A 27 7.32 7.73 -9.57
CA ASP A 27 7.29 7.74 -11.03
C ASP A 27 6.38 6.64 -11.61
N ILE A 28 5.85 5.75 -10.77
CA ILE A 28 4.98 4.65 -11.20
C ILE A 28 3.50 4.91 -10.85
N TYR A 29 2.60 4.27 -11.60
CA TYR A 29 1.18 4.39 -11.34
C TYR A 29 0.81 3.79 -9.98
N GLN A 30 0.04 4.56 -9.22
CA GLN A 30 -0.51 4.15 -7.93
C GLN A 30 -1.61 3.09 -8.09
N GLY A 31 -1.69 2.17 -7.12
CA GLY A 31 -2.60 1.02 -7.11
C GLY A 31 -3.77 1.11 -6.14
N LEU A 32 -4.86 0.39 -6.44
CA LEU A 32 -5.95 0.12 -5.47
C LEU A 32 -5.48 -0.78 -4.33
N THR A 33 -4.67 -1.78 -4.67
CA THR A 33 -3.99 -2.68 -3.74
C THR A 33 -2.48 -2.69 -4.02
N GLY A 34 -1.67 -3.17 -3.08
CA GLY A 34 -0.22 -3.11 -3.22
C GLY A 34 0.52 -3.92 -2.17
N TRP A 35 1.82 -4.09 -2.39
CA TRP A 35 2.68 -4.91 -1.54
C TRP A 35 2.67 -4.44 -0.07
N THR A 36 2.69 -3.12 0.13
CA THR A 36 2.57 -2.50 1.45
C THR A 36 1.25 -2.82 2.16
N GLN A 37 0.12 -2.88 1.43
CA GLN A 37 -1.19 -3.24 1.99
C GLN A 37 -1.25 -4.70 2.46
N ILE A 38 -0.64 -5.62 1.69
CA ILE A 38 -0.55 -7.03 2.08
C ILE A 38 0.28 -7.21 3.36
N ASN A 39 1.33 -6.40 3.53
CA ASN A 39 2.24 -6.48 4.67
C ASN A 39 1.81 -5.62 5.89
N LYS A 40 0.68 -4.90 5.81
CA LYS A 40 0.08 -4.11 6.91
C LYS A 40 1.05 -3.19 7.65
N LYS A 41 1.89 -2.47 6.91
CA LYS A 41 2.83 -1.52 7.50
C LYS A 41 2.25 -0.12 7.49
N ASP A 42 2.23 0.52 8.66
CA ASP A 42 1.70 1.88 8.81
C ASP A 42 2.80 2.95 8.97
N GLU A 43 3.99 2.54 9.42
CA GLU A 43 5.16 3.41 9.56
C GLU A 43 5.68 3.91 8.20
N ILE A 44 6.08 5.18 8.13
CA ILE A 44 6.52 5.87 6.90
C ILE A 44 7.67 5.12 6.22
N TYR A 45 8.75 4.84 6.97
CA TYR A 45 9.92 4.15 6.43
C TYR A 45 9.62 2.73 5.96
N ALA A 46 8.77 2.00 6.70
CA ALA A 46 8.35 0.68 6.29
C ALA A 46 7.54 0.75 4.98
N LYS A 47 6.59 1.68 4.86
CA LYS A 47 5.82 1.89 3.63
C LYS A 47 6.72 2.14 2.43
N ALA A 48 7.61 3.13 2.53
CA ALA A 48 8.54 3.45 1.44
C ALA A 48 9.43 2.27 1.05
N LYS A 49 9.91 1.49 2.03
CA LYS A 49 10.68 0.27 1.77
C LYS A 49 9.87 -0.79 1.00
N PHE A 50 8.65 -1.08 1.44
CA PHE A 50 7.80 -2.07 0.77
C PHE A 50 7.36 -1.60 -0.63
N ASP A 51 7.12 -0.30 -0.82
CA ASP A 51 6.83 0.24 -2.14
C ASP A 51 8.06 0.21 -3.06
N SER A 52 9.26 0.46 -2.52
CA SER A 52 10.53 0.28 -3.25
C SER A 52 10.77 -1.18 -3.62
N GLU A 53 10.49 -2.14 -2.72
CA GLU A 53 10.53 -3.57 -3.04
C GLU A 53 9.56 -3.93 -4.17
N TYR A 54 8.38 -3.30 -4.20
CA TYR A 54 7.44 -3.48 -5.30
C TYR A 54 8.02 -2.98 -6.63
N VAL A 55 8.55 -1.75 -6.68
CA VAL A 55 9.20 -1.20 -7.88
C VAL A 55 10.28 -2.14 -8.42
N ASN A 56 11.09 -2.73 -7.54
CA ASN A 56 12.16 -3.65 -7.92
C ASN A 56 11.69 -5.03 -8.41
N LYS A 57 10.47 -5.45 -8.03
CA LYS A 57 9.94 -6.80 -8.32
C LYS A 57 8.71 -6.80 -9.22
N MET A 58 8.22 -5.62 -9.61
CA MET A 58 6.97 -5.47 -10.35
C MET A 58 7.03 -6.22 -11.68
N GLY A 59 5.92 -6.85 -12.03
CA GLY A 59 5.80 -7.75 -13.17
C GLY A 59 4.64 -8.73 -12.96
N ILE A 60 4.22 -9.37 -14.03
CA ILE A 60 2.97 -10.17 -14.08
C ILE A 60 2.89 -11.21 -12.95
N ALA A 61 4.00 -11.88 -12.64
CA ALA A 61 4.06 -12.89 -11.59
C ALA A 61 3.83 -12.29 -10.20
N PHE A 62 4.51 -11.19 -9.87
CA PHE A 62 4.40 -10.56 -8.57
C PHE A 62 3.05 -9.84 -8.40
N ASP A 63 2.55 -9.22 -9.47
CA ASP A 63 1.22 -8.64 -9.52
C ASP A 63 0.14 -9.71 -9.27
N THR A 64 0.21 -10.85 -9.96
CA THR A 64 -0.73 -11.97 -9.73
C THR A 64 -0.67 -12.48 -8.29
N PHE A 65 0.52 -12.59 -7.71
CA PHE A 65 0.70 -12.97 -6.31
C PHE A 65 0.04 -11.97 -5.35
N ILE A 66 0.26 -10.67 -5.54
CA ILE A 66 -0.37 -9.63 -4.73
C ILE A 66 -1.89 -9.69 -4.87
N PHE A 67 -2.40 -9.84 -6.09
CA PHE A 67 -3.84 -9.94 -6.33
C PHE A 67 -4.51 -11.07 -5.54
N ILE A 68 -3.94 -12.28 -5.61
CA ILE A 68 -4.45 -13.45 -4.86
C ILE A 68 -4.38 -13.19 -3.36
N LYS A 69 -3.27 -12.60 -2.88
CA LYS A 69 -3.14 -12.22 -1.46
C LYS A 69 -4.18 -11.19 -1.04
N SER A 70 -4.51 -10.23 -1.89
CA SER A 70 -5.53 -9.21 -1.60
C SER A 70 -6.91 -9.85 -1.42
N ILE A 71 -7.27 -10.81 -2.28
CA ILE A 71 -8.51 -11.59 -2.13
C ILE A 71 -8.51 -12.35 -0.80
N GLN A 72 -7.41 -13.03 -0.46
CA GLN A 72 -7.29 -13.75 0.82
C GLN A 72 -7.47 -12.84 2.03
N VAL A 73 -6.90 -11.62 2.00
CA VAL A 73 -7.02 -10.64 3.10
C VAL A 73 -8.47 -10.21 3.28
N VAL A 74 -9.19 -9.93 2.19
CA VAL A 74 -10.60 -9.52 2.21
C VAL A 74 -11.47 -10.65 2.78
N ILE A 75 -11.31 -11.89 2.29
CA ILE A 75 -12.07 -13.05 2.78
C ILE A 75 -11.79 -13.30 4.27
N SER A 76 -10.56 -13.05 4.72
CA SER A 76 -10.17 -13.28 6.11
C SER A 76 -10.75 -12.26 7.09
N ASN A 77 -11.43 -11.19 6.65
CA ASN A 77 -11.89 -10.05 7.47
C ASN A 77 -10.81 -9.42 8.36
N LYS A 78 -9.53 -9.74 8.13
CA LYS A 78 -8.40 -9.29 8.94
C LYS A 78 -8.06 -7.85 8.56
N GLY A 79 -8.80 -6.88 9.09
CA GLY A 79 -8.55 -5.46 8.83
C GLY A 79 -9.74 -4.53 9.01
N ILE A 80 -10.93 -5.06 9.32
CA ILE A 80 -12.08 -4.24 9.66
C ILE A 80 -11.86 -3.70 11.08
N ARG A 81 -11.37 -2.46 11.19
CA ARG A 81 -11.58 -1.64 12.39
C ARG A 81 -12.93 -0.97 12.17
N GLU A 82 -13.94 -1.40 12.92
CA GLU A 82 -15.16 -0.59 13.05
C GLU A 82 -14.72 0.79 13.52
N GLY A 83 -15.04 1.82 12.73
CA GLY A 83 -14.87 3.20 13.19
C GLY A 83 -15.68 3.34 14.47
N TYR A 84 -15.01 3.69 15.57
CA TYR A 84 -15.66 3.92 16.86
C TYR A 84 -16.79 4.95 16.67
N ASN A 85 -18.04 4.48 16.66
CA ASN A 85 -19.23 5.30 16.81
C ASN A 85 -19.36 5.66 18.30
N ASN A 86 -18.49 6.55 18.80
CA ASN A 86 -18.73 7.25 20.05
C ASN A 86 -19.19 8.67 19.73
N MET A 87 -20.40 8.80 19.18
CA MET A 87 -21.21 9.99 19.45
C MET A 87 -21.76 9.83 20.86
N ASN A 88 -21.03 10.36 21.84
CA ASN A 88 -21.66 10.81 23.08
C ASN A 88 -22.04 12.28 22.85
N ILE A 89 -23.35 12.50 22.68
CA ILE A 89 -24.02 13.78 22.86
C ILE A 89 -24.00 14.11 24.36
#